data_AF-A0A0K2RQI9-F1
#
_entry.id   AF-A0A0K2RQI9-F1
#
_cell.length_a   1.000
_cell.length_b   1.000
_cell.length_c   1.000
_cell.angle_alpha   90.00
_cell.angle_beta   90.00
_cell.angle_gamma   90.00
#
_symmetry.space_group_name_H-M   'P 1'
#
loop_
_entity.id
_entity.type
_entity.pdbx_description
1 polymer ?
#
loop_
_entity_poly.entity_id
_entity_poly.type
_entity_poly.pdbx_seq_one_letter_code
_entity_poly.pdbx_strand_id
1 'polypeptide(L)'
;MRLTVAELGTTPLIGFAGAPFTLAAYMVEGKPSRDHLGPRTMMHADPETWTALANWAADASGMFLRAQLEAGASAGQLFDSWAGSLGLADYAKYVAPASTRALDHVRHLGAPLVHFGTGTSELLVAMRDVGVDVVGVDYRLPLDEANRRLGGTVPLQGNIDPRCSPRRGRSWKPMSAR
;
A
#
# COMPACT_ATOMS: atom_id res chain seq x y z
N MET A 1 0.22 11.05 16.42
CA MET A 1 1.56 11.01 15.83
C MET A 1 2.62 11.52 16.80
N ARG A 2 2.79 12.85 17.02
CA ARG A 2 3.81 13.40 17.95
C ARG A 2 3.88 12.75 19.33
N LEU A 3 2.74 12.58 20.00
CA LEU A 3 2.69 11.92 21.32
C LEU A 3 3.21 10.48 21.24
N THR A 4 2.78 9.72 20.25
CA THR A 4 3.23 8.34 20.02
C THR A 4 4.74 8.27 19.74
N VAL A 5 5.27 9.19 18.94
CA VAL A 5 6.73 9.26 18.68
C VAL A 5 7.50 9.50 19.97
N ALA A 6 7.03 10.42 20.83
CA ALA A 6 7.68 10.69 22.11
C ALA A 6 7.71 9.47 23.04
N GLU A 7 6.64 8.67 23.06
CA GLU A 7 6.55 7.45 23.90
C GLU A 7 7.38 6.27 23.37
N LEU A 8 7.68 6.22 22.07
CA LEU A 8 8.39 5.09 21.44
C LEU A 8 9.91 5.10 21.63
N GLY A 9 10.48 6.21 22.11
CA GLY A 9 11.92 6.38 22.29
C GLY A 9 12.69 6.21 20.99
N THR A 10 13.44 5.10 20.85
CA THR A 10 14.24 4.80 19.65
C THR A 10 13.50 3.95 18.61
N THR A 11 12.27 3.49 18.91
CA THR A 11 11.52 2.63 17.99
C THR A 11 10.88 3.48 16.88
N PRO A 12 11.15 3.21 15.58
CA PRO A 12 10.59 3.99 14.48
C PRO A 12 9.07 3.81 14.38
N LEU A 13 8.37 4.89 14.05
CA LEU A 13 6.93 4.88 13.83
C LEU A 13 6.62 4.99 12.34
N ILE A 14 5.85 4.04 11.81
CA ILE A 14 5.39 4.05 10.42
C ILE A 14 4.03 4.76 10.37
N GLY A 15 3.96 5.87 9.64
CA GLY A 15 2.70 6.51 9.27
C GLY A 15 2.04 5.78 8.11
N PHE A 16 0.72 5.87 7.96
CA PHE A 16 0.02 5.18 6.89
C PHE A 16 -1.20 5.90 6.36
N ALA A 17 -1.52 5.63 5.10
CA ALA A 17 -2.74 6.10 4.44
C ALA A 17 -3.34 4.99 3.56
N GLY A 18 -4.65 5.05 3.34
CA GLY A 18 -5.30 4.21 2.34
C GLY A 18 -4.88 4.64 0.93
N ALA A 19 -4.65 3.68 0.04
CA ALA A 19 -4.37 3.99 -1.36
C ALA A 19 -5.59 4.64 -2.02
N PRO A 20 -5.39 5.50 -3.04
CA PRO A 20 -6.46 6.26 -3.65
C PRO A 20 -7.54 5.36 -4.27
N PHE A 21 -7.13 4.24 -4.89
CA PHE A 21 -8.07 3.26 -5.43
C PHE A 21 -8.96 2.66 -4.35
N THR A 22 -8.39 2.16 -3.25
CA THR A 22 -9.17 1.63 -2.12
C THR A 22 -10.18 2.66 -1.60
N LEU A 23 -9.76 3.91 -1.37
CA LEU A 23 -10.66 4.94 -0.86
C LEU A 23 -11.78 5.29 -1.86
N ALA A 24 -11.42 5.52 -3.14
CA ALA A 24 -12.38 5.81 -4.19
C ALA A 24 -13.36 4.65 -4.39
N ALA A 25 -12.88 3.41 -4.36
CA ALA A 25 -13.72 2.21 -4.47
C ALA A 25 -14.72 2.11 -3.31
N TYR A 26 -14.33 2.41 -2.08
CA TYR A 26 -15.28 2.52 -0.96
C TYR A 26 -16.35 3.60 -1.20
N MET A 27 -15.97 4.74 -1.78
CA MET A 27 -16.91 5.84 -2.07
C MET A 27 -17.90 5.48 -3.18
N VAL A 28 -17.44 4.78 -4.22
CA VAL A 28 -18.31 4.30 -5.32
C VAL A 28 -19.26 3.20 -4.85
N GLU A 29 -18.77 2.25 -4.05
CA GLU A 29 -19.59 1.13 -3.58
C GLU A 29 -20.57 1.54 -2.47
N GLY A 30 -20.21 2.53 -1.65
CA GLY A 30 -21.02 2.99 -0.50
C GLY A 30 -21.18 1.97 0.64
N LYS A 31 -20.61 0.76 0.47
CA LYS A 31 -20.62 -0.36 1.43
C LYS A 31 -19.42 -1.28 1.15
N PRO A 32 -19.04 -2.17 2.09
CA PRO A 32 -18.10 -3.24 1.79
C PRO A 32 -18.63 -4.10 0.64
N SER A 33 -17.81 -4.28 -0.39
CA SER A 33 -18.11 -5.07 -1.59
C SER A 33 -17.00 -6.09 -1.78
N ARG A 34 -17.29 -7.28 -2.31
CA ARG A 34 -16.28 -8.33 -2.56
C ARG A 34 -15.75 -8.28 -3.98
N ASP A 35 -16.60 -7.85 -4.92
CA ASP A 35 -16.31 -7.92 -6.36
C ASP A 35 -15.87 -6.56 -6.92
N HIS A 36 -16.07 -5.47 -6.17
CA HIS A 36 -15.67 -4.11 -6.57
C HIS A 36 -16.09 -3.78 -8.01
N LEU A 37 -17.29 -4.18 -8.41
CA LEU A 37 -17.79 -4.01 -9.78
C LEU A 37 -18.11 -2.55 -10.08
N GLY A 38 -18.53 -1.77 -9.08
CA GLY A 38 -18.82 -0.35 -9.21
C GLY A 38 -17.62 0.45 -9.75
N PRO A 39 -16.47 0.48 -9.05
CA PRO A 39 -15.31 1.24 -9.48
C PRO A 39 -14.78 0.75 -10.84
N ARG A 40 -14.78 -0.56 -11.09
CA ARG A 40 -14.39 -1.11 -12.41
C ARG A 40 -15.31 -0.64 -13.52
N THR A 41 -16.61 -0.68 -13.30
CA THR A 41 -17.60 -0.19 -14.27
C THR A 41 -17.36 1.29 -14.55
N MET A 42 -17.12 2.10 -13.51
CA MET A 42 -16.85 3.52 -13.65
C MET A 42 -15.55 3.79 -14.43
N MET A 43 -14.45 3.07 -14.17
CA MET A 43 -13.18 3.21 -14.92
C MET A 43 -13.37 3.06 -16.44
N HIS A 44 -14.29 2.19 -16.86
CA HIS A 44 -14.53 1.89 -18.27
C HIS A 44 -15.65 2.73 -18.88
N ALA A 45 -16.75 2.94 -18.16
CA ALA A 45 -17.93 3.65 -18.65
C ALA A 45 -17.86 5.18 -18.51
N ASP A 46 -17.16 5.67 -17.48
CA ASP A 46 -16.98 7.10 -17.19
C ASP A 46 -15.57 7.36 -16.61
N PRO A 47 -14.52 7.23 -17.44
CA PRO A 47 -13.13 7.36 -17.00
C PRO A 47 -12.79 8.77 -16.48
N GLU A 48 -13.50 9.80 -16.92
CA GLU A 48 -13.29 11.18 -16.48
C GLU A 48 -13.71 11.36 -15.02
N THR A 49 -14.92 10.92 -14.67
CA THR A 49 -15.40 10.91 -13.28
C THR A 49 -14.53 10.04 -12.40
N TRP A 50 -14.14 8.84 -12.88
CA TRP A 50 -13.21 7.98 -12.15
C TRP A 50 -11.89 8.71 -11.83
N THR A 51 -11.29 9.34 -12.84
CA THR A 51 -10.01 10.04 -12.70
C THR A 51 -10.14 11.22 -11.73
N ALA A 52 -11.22 11.99 -11.79
CA ALA A 52 -11.49 13.09 -10.86
C ALA A 52 -11.59 12.58 -9.41
N LEU A 53 -12.35 11.50 -9.19
CA LEU A 53 -12.51 10.90 -7.87
C LEU A 53 -11.19 10.32 -7.33
N ALA A 54 -10.46 9.58 -8.16
CA ALA A 54 -9.19 8.98 -7.79
C ALA A 54 -8.14 10.05 -7.46
N ASN A 55 -8.10 11.16 -8.20
CA ASN A 55 -7.20 12.28 -7.91
C ASN A 55 -7.55 12.99 -6.61
N TRP A 56 -8.85 13.22 -6.34
CA TRP A 56 -9.29 13.79 -5.07
C TRP A 56 -8.91 12.88 -3.89
N ALA A 57 -9.11 11.57 -4.03
CA ALA A 57 -8.70 10.59 -3.01
C ALA A 57 -7.17 10.56 -2.83
N ALA A 58 -6.41 10.72 -3.92
CA ALA A 58 -4.96 10.81 -3.88
C ALA A 58 -4.47 12.04 -3.11
N ASP A 59 -5.09 13.19 -3.32
CA ASP A 59 -4.73 14.40 -2.57
C ASP A 59 -5.05 14.25 -1.08
N ALA A 60 -6.21 13.70 -0.74
CA ALA A 60 -6.58 13.44 0.65
C ALA A 60 -5.58 12.48 1.33
N SER A 61 -5.25 11.36 0.68
CA SER A 61 -4.27 10.39 1.20
C SER A 61 -2.87 10.98 1.32
N GLY A 62 -2.41 11.72 0.32
CA GLY A 62 -1.10 12.36 0.30
C GLY A 62 -0.95 13.41 1.39
N MET A 63 -1.95 14.29 1.55
CA MET A 63 -1.98 15.28 2.63
C MET A 63 -2.00 14.62 4.02
N PHE A 64 -2.78 13.54 4.18
CA PHE A 64 -2.83 12.81 5.44
C PHE A 64 -1.51 12.11 5.77
N LEU A 65 -0.85 11.52 4.78
CA LEU A 65 0.45 10.88 4.96
C LEU A 65 1.54 11.93 5.27
N ARG A 66 1.51 13.07 4.57
CA ARG A 66 2.39 14.22 4.82
C ARG A 66 2.29 14.71 6.25
N ALA A 67 1.07 14.92 6.74
CA ALA A 67 0.85 15.37 8.11
C ALA A 67 1.42 14.40 9.16
N GLN A 68 1.44 13.10 8.87
CA GLN A 68 2.04 12.10 9.75
C GLN A 68 3.58 12.16 9.73
N LEU A 69 4.18 12.28 8.55
CA LEU A 69 5.64 12.41 8.40
C LEU A 69 6.16 13.70 9.04
N GLU A 70 5.52 14.84 8.76
CA GLU A 70 5.86 16.12 9.42
C GLU A 70 5.68 16.09 10.94
N ALA A 71 4.78 15.22 11.44
CA ALA A 71 4.56 15.00 12.86
C ALA A 71 5.50 13.96 13.49
N GLY A 72 6.49 13.45 12.75
CA GLY A 72 7.58 12.63 13.26
C GLY A 72 7.55 11.15 12.88
N ALA A 73 6.65 10.71 11.99
CA ALA A 73 6.73 9.36 11.46
C ALA A 73 8.02 9.17 10.65
N SER A 74 8.68 8.03 10.85
CA SER A 74 9.98 7.71 10.24
C SER A 74 9.88 7.17 8.82
N ALA A 75 8.71 6.63 8.45
CA ALA A 75 8.41 6.08 7.13
C ALA A 75 6.90 6.21 6.86
N GLY A 76 6.51 6.18 5.57
CA GLY A 76 5.12 6.24 5.14
C GLY A 76 4.70 4.96 4.41
N GLN A 77 3.49 4.46 4.68
CA GLN A 77 2.95 3.29 3.99
C GLN A 77 1.61 3.57 3.33
N LEU A 78 1.52 3.28 2.04
CA LEU A 78 0.29 3.34 1.25
C LEU A 78 -0.32 1.94 1.12
N PHE A 79 -1.51 1.76 1.70
CA PHE A 79 -2.23 0.49 1.74
C PHE A 79 -3.30 0.40 0.65
N ASP A 80 -3.04 -0.42 -0.38
CA ASP A 80 -3.97 -0.71 -1.46
C ASP A 80 -4.60 -2.10 -1.30
N SER A 81 -5.53 -2.18 -0.35
CA SER A 81 -6.12 -3.45 0.04
C SER A 81 -6.96 -4.08 -1.07
N TRP A 82 -7.43 -3.29 -2.05
CA TRP A 82 -8.38 -3.73 -3.07
C TRP A 82 -7.75 -3.86 -4.46
N ALA A 83 -6.54 -3.34 -4.70
CA ALA A 83 -5.87 -3.40 -6.01
C ALA A 83 -5.77 -4.81 -6.60
N GLY A 84 -5.62 -5.86 -5.78
CA GLY A 84 -5.56 -7.24 -6.24
C GLY A 84 -6.83 -7.73 -6.94
N SER A 85 -7.89 -6.94 -6.93
CA SER A 85 -9.11 -7.21 -7.71
C SER A 85 -8.98 -6.81 -9.19
N LEU A 86 -7.95 -6.04 -9.57
CA LEU A 86 -7.74 -5.52 -10.92
C LEU A 86 -6.72 -6.35 -11.71
N GLY A 87 -6.88 -6.36 -13.04
CA GLY A 87 -5.81 -6.79 -13.95
C GLY A 87 -4.74 -5.71 -14.09
N LEU A 88 -3.54 -6.10 -14.54
CA LEU A 88 -2.40 -5.19 -14.70
C LEU A 88 -2.71 -3.98 -15.59
N ALA A 89 -3.41 -4.19 -16.71
CA ALA A 89 -3.76 -3.10 -17.64
C ALA A 89 -4.63 -2.03 -16.98
N ASP A 90 -5.67 -2.45 -16.24
CA ASP A 90 -6.56 -1.53 -15.53
C ASP A 90 -5.83 -0.84 -14.37
N TYR A 91 -5.02 -1.58 -13.60
CA TYR A 91 -4.23 -1.00 -12.53
C TYR A 91 -3.28 0.09 -13.06
N ALA A 92 -2.50 -0.23 -14.09
CA ALA A 92 -1.53 0.70 -14.67
C ALA A 92 -2.21 1.95 -15.26
N LYS A 93 -3.37 1.81 -15.89
CA LYS A 93 -4.09 2.91 -16.53
C LYS A 93 -4.87 3.77 -15.54
N TYR A 94 -5.59 3.15 -14.60
CA TYR A 94 -6.61 3.82 -13.80
C TYR A 94 -6.25 4.01 -12.33
N VAL A 95 -5.23 3.32 -11.81
CA VAL A 95 -4.88 3.33 -10.39
C VAL A 95 -3.47 3.85 -10.12
N ALA A 96 -2.46 3.33 -10.82
CA ALA A 96 -1.06 3.71 -10.62
C ALA A 96 -0.79 5.24 -10.69
N PRO A 97 -1.44 6.02 -11.58
CA PRO A 97 -1.26 7.48 -11.60
C PRO A 97 -1.72 8.16 -10.31
N ALA A 98 -2.83 7.70 -9.72
CA ALA A 98 -3.34 8.25 -8.47
C ALA A 98 -2.43 7.86 -7.29
N SER A 99 -1.91 6.63 -7.25
CA SER A 99 -0.92 6.22 -6.24
C SER A 99 0.36 7.06 -6.33
N THR A 100 0.84 7.32 -7.55
CA THR A 100 1.99 8.21 -7.79
C THR A 100 1.71 9.62 -7.25
N ARG A 101 0.55 10.19 -7.60
CA ARG A 101 0.11 11.51 -7.10
C ARG A 101 0.08 11.57 -5.57
N ALA A 102 -0.45 10.54 -4.90
CA ALA A 102 -0.51 10.51 -3.44
C ALA A 102 0.89 10.51 -2.80
N LEU A 103 1.85 9.78 -3.40
CA LEU A 103 3.23 9.72 -2.92
C LEU A 103 4.00 11.01 -3.21
N ASP A 104 3.70 11.72 -4.30
CA ASP A 104 4.37 12.97 -4.66
C ASP A 104 4.19 14.08 -3.60
N HIS A 105 3.10 14.03 -2.81
CA HIS A 105 2.90 14.90 -1.65
C HIS A 105 3.99 14.77 -0.57
N VAL A 106 4.71 13.64 -0.53
CA VAL A 106 5.65 13.31 0.55
C VAL A 106 7.07 13.00 0.11
N ARG A 107 7.33 12.76 -1.18
CA ARG A 107 8.68 12.42 -1.70
C ARG A 107 9.78 13.35 -1.23
N HIS A 108 9.51 14.65 -1.27
CA HIS A 108 10.46 15.70 -0.91
C HIS A 108 10.88 15.67 0.58
N LEU A 109 10.15 14.94 1.43
CA LEU A 109 10.48 14.75 2.84
C LEU A 109 11.58 13.70 3.06
N GLY A 110 11.93 12.90 2.04
CA GLY A 110 13.02 11.93 2.09
C GLY A 110 12.78 10.71 3.01
N ALA A 111 11.59 10.56 3.57
CA ALA A 111 11.22 9.39 4.37
C ALA A 111 10.96 8.18 3.47
N PRO A 112 11.36 6.95 3.87
CA PRO A 112 11.07 5.74 3.11
C PRO A 112 9.57 5.52 2.91
N LEU A 113 9.18 5.15 1.70
CA LEU A 113 7.80 4.90 1.29
C LEU A 113 7.58 3.42 0.97
N VAL A 114 6.52 2.86 1.53
CA VAL A 114 6.11 1.47 1.32
C VAL A 114 4.79 1.44 0.54
N HIS A 115 4.71 0.64 -0.52
CA HIS A 115 3.42 0.31 -1.14
C HIS A 115 3.05 -1.14 -0.82
N PHE A 116 1.99 -1.34 -0.07
CA PHE A 116 1.47 -2.67 0.27
C PHE A 116 0.10 -2.87 -0.36
N GLY A 117 -0.15 -4.06 -0.91
CA GLY A 117 -1.44 -4.45 -1.43
C GLY A 117 -1.74 -5.92 -1.16
N THR A 118 -3.02 -6.28 -1.19
CA THR A 118 -3.46 -7.66 -1.01
C THR A 118 -3.93 -8.26 -2.33
N GLY A 119 -3.46 -9.47 -2.66
CA GLY A 119 -3.77 -10.13 -3.92
C GLY A 119 -3.05 -9.50 -5.11
N THR A 120 -1.94 -8.80 -4.89
CA THR A 120 -1.26 -7.97 -5.89
C THR A 120 -0.04 -8.65 -6.52
N SER A 121 0.03 -9.98 -6.49
CA SER A 121 1.17 -10.75 -7.02
C SER A 121 1.54 -10.40 -8.47
N GLU A 122 0.53 -10.12 -9.31
CA GLU A 122 0.71 -9.73 -10.72
C GLU A 122 0.91 -8.22 -10.91
N LEU A 123 0.78 -7.43 -9.83
CA LEU A 123 0.87 -5.97 -9.85
C LEU A 123 2.16 -5.45 -9.21
N LEU A 124 2.98 -6.31 -8.59
CA LEU A 124 4.16 -5.89 -7.81
C LEU A 124 5.10 -4.96 -8.56
N VAL A 125 5.36 -5.23 -9.85
CA VAL A 125 6.22 -4.38 -10.69
C VAL A 125 5.59 -2.99 -10.87
N ALA A 126 4.31 -2.93 -11.22
CA ALA A 126 3.60 -1.65 -11.37
C ALA A 126 3.50 -0.89 -10.03
N MET A 127 3.33 -1.61 -8.91
CA MET A 127 3.33 -1.02 -7.56
C MET A 127 4.70 -0.50 -7.14
N ARG A 128 5.80 -1.13 -7.57
CA ARG A 128 7.16 -0.58 -7.39
C ARG A 128 7.33 0.70 -8.22
N ASP A 129 6.87 0.65 -9.47
CA ASP A 129 7.12 1.68 -10.48
C ASP A 129 6.35 2.98 -10.24
N VAL A 130 5.39 3.01 -9.29
CA VAL A 130 4.87 4.27 -8.73
C VAL A 130 5.89 4.98 -7.84
N GLY A 131 7.13 4.49 -7.75
CA GLY A 131 8.27 5.12 -7.10
C GLY A 131 8.30 4.95 -5.59
N VAL A 132 8.13 3.73 -5.09
CA VAL A 132 8.30 3.42 -3.65
C VAL A 132 9.65 2.77 -3.36
N ASP A 133 10.10 2.89 -2.12
CA ASP A 133 11.37 2.34 -1.64
C ASP A 133 11.24 0.88 -1.18
N VAL A 134 10.02 0.44 -0.84
CA VAL A 134 9.74 -0.92 -0.35
C VAL A 134 8.42 -1.41 -0.92
N VAL A 135 8.40 -2.68 -1.35
CA VAL A 135 7.16 -3.35 -1.79
C VAL A 135 6.67 -4.31 -0.72
N GLY A 136 5.43 -4.12 -0.31
CA GLY A 136 4.73 -5.03 0.58
C GLY A 136 4.16 -6.22 -0.18
N VAL A 137 4.44 -7.45 0.28
CA VAL A 137 4.02 -8.70 -0.35
C VAL A 137 3.06 -9.44 0.58
N ASP A 138 1.91 -9.88 0.06
CA ASP A 138 0.96 -10.68 0.85
C ASP A 138 1.35 -12.16 0.92
N TYR A 139 0.78 -12.89 1.88
CA TYR A 139 1.18 -14.25 2.24
C TYR A 139 1.00 -15.30 1.13
N ARG A 140 0.25 -14.98 0.07
CA ARG A 140 -0.04 -15.94 -1.01
C ARG A 140 1.13 -16.13 -1.98
N LEU A 141 2.09 -15.19 -2.01
CA LEU A 141 3.24 -15.24 -2.93
C LEU A 141 4.54 -15.48 -2.16
N PRO A 142 5.28 -16.57 -2.41
CA PRO A 142 6.60 -16.76 -1.82
C PRO A 142 7.54 -15.55 -2.04
N LEU A 143 8.30 -15.15 -1.01
CA LEU A 143 9.15 -13.95 -1.07
C LEU A 143 10.30 -14.08 -2.07
N ASP A 144 10.82 -15.27 -2.31
CA ASP A 144 11.83 -15.56 -3.33
C ASP A 144 11.28 -15.30 -4.74
N GLU A 145 10.04 -15.72 -5.00
CA GLU A 145 9.34 -15.43 -6.25
C GLU A 145 9.03 -13.94 -6.40
N ALA A 146 8.57 -13.28 -5.33
CA ALA A 146 8.35 -11.83 -5.34
C ALA A 146 9.67 -11.07 -5.64
N ASN A 147 10.77 -11.48 -5.02
CA ASN A 147 12.10 -10.90 -5.24
C ASN A 147 12.56 -11.10 -6.69
N ARG A 148 12.33 -12.28 -7.26
CA ARG A 148 12.62 -12.59 -8.67
C ARG A 148 11.84 -11.66 -9.62
N ARG A 149 10.53 -11.49 -9.39
CA ARG A 149 9.67 -10.61 -10.21
C ARG A 149 10.09 -9.14 -10.14
N LEU A 150 10.56 -8.71 -8.97
CA LEU A 150 11.01 -7.34 -8.74
C LEU A 150 12.48 -7.10 -9.13
N GLY A 151 13.18 -8.14 -9.61
CA GLY A 151 14.58 -8.06 -10.06
C GLY A 151 15.61 -7.95 -8.94
N GLY A 152 15.22 -8.19 -7.68
CA GLY A 152 16.11 -8.06 -6.52
C GLY A 152 16.57 -6.64 -6.22
N THR A 153 15.88 -5.62 -6.75
CA THR A 153 16.32 -4.21 -6.65
C THR A 153 15.66 -3.43 -5.51
N VAL A 154 14.66 -4.01 -4.84
CA VAL A 154 13.85 -3.33 -3.82
C VAL A 154 13.65 -4.24 -2.62
N PRO A 155 13.77 -3.72 -1.37
CA PRO A 155 13.39 -4.45 -0.18
C PRO A 155 11.94 -4.91 -0.21
N LEU A 156 11.68 -6.08 0.38
CA LEU A 156 10.35 -6.66 0.51
C LEU A 156 9.89 -6.64 1.97
N GLN A 157 8.63 -6.26 2.20
CA GLN A 157 7.99 -6.31 3.52
C GLN A 157 6.89 -7.38 3.56
N GLY A 158 6.99 -8.34 4.49
CA GLY A 158 6.04 -9.44 4.64
C GLY A 158 6.74 -10.78 4.88
N ASN A 159 6.08 -11.93 4.74
CA ASN A 159 4.68 -12.10 4.38
C ASN A 159 4.03 -13.32 5.07
N ILE A 160 4.43 -13.65 6.30
CA ILE A 160 3.91 -14.81 7.04
C ILE A 160 2.36 -14.81 7.06
N ASP A 161 1.73 -15.95 6.76
CA ASP A 161 0.26 -16.10 6.86
C ASP A 161 -0.16 -15.78 8.30
N PRO A 162 -1.07 -14.81 8.52
CA PRO A 162 -1.55 -14.47 9.85
C PRO A 162 -2.11 -15.67 10.64
N ARG A 163 -2.61 -16.71 9.95
CA ARG A 163 -3.10 -17.95 10.56
C ARG A 163 -2.00 -18.82 11.16
N CYS A 164 -0.77 -18.67 10.69
CA CYS A 164 0.41 -19.35 11.24
C CYS A 164 0.98 -18.62 12.47
N SER A 165 0.47 -17.44 12.83
CA SER A 165 0.90 -16.74 14.03
C SER A 165 0.60 -17.59 15.28
N PRO A 166 1.58 -17.81 16.18
CA PRO A 166 1.34 -18.52 17.42
C PRO A 166 0.18 -17.86 18.16
N ARG A 167 -0.86 -18.64 18.51
CA ARG A 167 -1.92 -18.17 19.42
C ARG A 167 -1.24 -17.52 20.64
N ARG A 168 -1.68 -16.32 21.02
CA ARG A 168 -1.16 -15.55 22.17
C ARG A 168 -0.82 -16.51 23.31
N GLY A 169 0.47 -16.62 23.65
CA GLY A 169 0.95 -17.47 24.74
C GLY A 169 2.09 -18.45 24.43
N ARG A 170 2.50 -18.65 23.17
CA ARG A 170 3.76 -19.36 22.85
C ARG A 170 4.84 -18.36 22.45
N SER A 171 5.87 -18.24 23.27
CA SER A 171 7.05 -17.45 22.94
C SER A 171 7.70 -18.00 21.66
N TRP A 172 7.99 -17.10 20.73
CA TRP A 172 8.82 -17.38 19.57
C TRP A 172 10.21 -17.77 20.07
N LYS A 173 10.62 -19.02 19.89
CA LYS A 173 12.02 -19.42 20.08
C LYS A 173 12.76 -19.09 18.78
N PRO A 174 13.77 -18.20 18.79
CA PRO A 174 14.59 -17.98 17.61
C PRO A 174 15.27 -19.30 17.21
N MET A 175 15.14 -19.69 15.94
CA MET A 175 15.92 -20.78 15.38
C MET A 175 17.39 -20.36 15.41
N SER A 176 18.22 -21.13 16.10
CA SER A 176 19.68 -20.93 16.08
C SER A 176 20.17 -21.22 14.67
N ALA A 177 20.80 -20.23 14.04
CA ALA A 177 21.55 -20.41 12.81
C ALA A 177 22.62 -21.50 13.02
N ARG A 178 22.68 -22.47 12.10
CA ARG A 178 23.86 -23.30 11.87
C ARG A 178 24.53 -22.79 10.60
#